data_AF-A0A257SXJ3-F1
#
_entry.id   AF-A0A257SXJ3-F1
#
_cell.length_a   1.000
_cell.length_b   1.000
_cell.length_c   1.000
_cell.angle_alpha   90.00
_cell.angle_beta   90.00
_cell.angle_gamma   90.00
#
_symmetry.space_group_name_H-M   'P 1'
#
loop_
_entity.id
_entity.type
_entity.pdbx_description
1 polymer ?
#
loop_
_entity_poly.entity_id
_entity_poly.type
_entity_poly.pdbx_seq_one_letter_code
_entity_poly.pdbx_strand_id
1 'polypeptide(L)'
;MNGCVSLRRELLAAVEEISLIRPDWRLGQLVANLATTAGRLDAGAVWELDDTEALAAAKVLIEQHRSAAAAEIAEPAAMRGGRGT
;
A
#
# COMPACT_ATOMS: atom_id res chain seq x y z
N MET A 1 -13.29 -3.43 -26.60
CA MET A 1 -13.65 -3.03 -25.22
C MET A 1 -13.15 -4.07 -24.19
N ASN A 2 -11.85 -4.42 -24.18
CA ASN A 2 -11.29 -5.46 -23.29
C ASN A 2 -10.29 -4.94 -22.24
N GLY A 3 -9.95 -3.64 -22.27
CA GLY A 3 -8.94 -3.05 -21.38
C GLY A 3 -9.43 -2.77 -19.95
N CYS A 4 -10.68 -2.30 -19.81
CA CYS A 4 -11.23 -1.88 -18.51
C CYS A 4 -11.40 -3.05 -17.50
N VAL A 5 -11.86 -4.22 -17.96
CA VAL A 5 -11.99 -5.41 -17.09
C VAL A 5 -10.63 -5.95 -16.64
N SER A 6 -9.61 -5.82 -17.49
CA SER A 6 -8.25 -6.27 -17.19
C SER A 6 -7.61 -5.37 -16.12
N LEU A 7 -7.77 -4.05 -16.27
CA LEU A 7 -7.23 -3.07 -15.32
C LEU A 7 -7.79 -3.23 -13.91
N ARG A 8 -9.11 -3.39 -13.77
CA ARG A 8 -9.71 -3.59 -12.44
C ARG A 8 -9.23 -4.89 -11.78
N ARG A 9 -9.01 -5.95 -12.55
CA ARG A 9 -8.45 -7.20 -11.99
C ARG A 9 -7.01 -7.00 -11.54
N GLU A 10 -6.19 -6.28 -12.30
CA GLU A 10 -4.83 -5.94 -11.90
C GLU A 10 -4.81 -5.11 -10.62
N LEU A 11 -5.71 -4.13 -10.49
CA LEU A 11 -5.87 -3.36 -9.26
C LEU A 11 -6.25 -4.24 -8.08
N LEU A 12 -7.23 -5.13 -8.23
CA LEU A 12 -7.64 -6.03 -7.15
C LEU A 12 -6.51 -6.99 -6.74
N ALA A 13 -5.72 -7.48 -7.70
CA ALA A 13 -4.53 -8.30 -7.41
C ALA A 13 -3.46 -7.50 -6.64
N ALA A 14 -3.24 -6.22 -7.00
CA ALA A 14 -2.32 -5.36 -6.27
C ALA A 14 -2.82 -5.04 -4.84
N VAL A 15 -4.13 -4.88 -4.64
CA VAL A 15 -4.72 -4.71 -3.30
C VAL A 15 -4.55 -5.96 -2.44
N GLU A 16 -4.72 -7.15 -3.02
CA GLU A 16 -4.44 -8.42 -2.34
C GLU A 16 -2.97 -8.49 -1.92
N GLU A 17 -2.04 -8.14 -2.80
CA GLU A 17 -0.62 -8.10 -2.50
C GLU A 17 -0.27 -7.13 -1.36
N ILE A 18 -0.82 -5.92 -1.36
CA ILE A 18 -0.65 -4.96 -0.25
C ILE A 18 -1.18 -5.55 1.05
N SER A 19 -2.31 -6.26 1.02
CA SER A 19 -2.91 -6.87 2.21
C SER A 19 -2.01 -7.96 2.82
N LEU A 20 -1.22 -8.65 2.01
CA LEU A 20 -0.21 -9.61 2.47
C LEU A 20 1.01 -8.91 3.07
N ILE A 21 1.44 -7.77 2.51
CA ILE A 21 2.59 -6.99 3.00
C ILE A 21 2.24 -6.21 4.28
N ARG A 22 1.00 -5.71 4.38
CA ARG A 22 0.48 -4.86 5.47
C ARG A 22 -0.80 -5.45 6.05
N PRO A 23 -0.73 -6.59 6.76
CA PRO A 23 -1.90 -7.23 7.37
C PRO A 23 -2.51 -6.38 8.50
N ASP A 24 -1.79 -5.39 9.01
CA ASP A 24 -2.26 -4.43 10.01
C ASP A 24 -3.22 -3.37 9.44
N TRP A 25 -3.23 -3.18 8.12
CA TRP A 25 -4.12 -2.21 7.47
C TRP A 25 -5.53 -2.76 7.28
N ARG A 26 -6.51 -2.05 7.82
CA ARG A 26 -7.93 -2.27 7.48
C ARG A 26 -8.17 -1.89 6.02
N LEU A 27 -9.10 -2.55 5.33
CA LEU A 27 -9.42 -2.26 3.92
C LEU A 27 -9.69 -0.78 3.65
N GLY A 28 -10.48 -0.11 4.52
CA GLY A 28 -10.75 1.33 4.36
C GLY A 28 -9.50 2.21 4.47
N GLN A 29 -8.54 1.83 5.33
CA GLN A 29 -7.25 2.51 5.44
C GLN A 29 -6.41 2.31 4.18
N LEU A 30 -6.39 1.08 3.64
CA LEU A 30 -5.69 0.77 2.39
C LEU A 30 -6.22 1.64 1.25
N VAL A 31 -7.54 1.74 1.09
CA VAL A 31 -8.17 2.60 0.07
C VAL A 31 -7.80 4.08 0.27
N ALA A 32 -7.82 4.58 1.51
CA ALA A 32 -7.39 5.94 1.81
C ALA A 32 -5.90 6.19 1.47
N ASN A 33 -5.05 5.20 1.71
CA ASN A 33 -3.62 5.27 1.36
C ASN A 33 -3.41 5.26 -0.16
N LEU A 34 -4.22 4.53 -0.94
CA LEU A 34 -4.19 4.58 -2.40
C LEU A 34 -4.52 5.99 -2.90
N ALA A 35 -5.62 6.59 -2.41
CA ALA A 35 -5.99 7.96 -2.77
C ALA A 35 -4.88 8.96 -2.41
N THR A 36 -4.37 8.89 -1.18
CA THR A 36 -3.28 9.77 -0.71
C THR A 36 -2.02 9.63 -1.57
N THR A 37 -1.65 8.39 -1.92
CA THR A 37 -0.46 8.09 -2.76
C THR A 37 -0.64 8.57 -4.20
N ALA A 38 -1.88 8.58 -4.71
CA ALA A 38 -2.23 9.21 -5.99
C ALA A 38 -2.24 10.75 -5.93
N GLY A 39 -1.88 11.36 -4.79
CA GLY A 39 -1.88 12.81 -4.60
C GLY A 39 -3.24 13.39 -4.25
N ARG A 40 -4.24 12.55 -3.94
CA ARG A 40 -5.60 12.95 -3.60
C ARG A 40 -5.71 13.09 -2.08
N LEU A 41 -5.45 14.32 -1.60
CA LEU A 41 -5.35 14.62 -0.16
C LEU A 41 -6.67 15.03 0.50
N ASP A 42 -7.69 15.35 -0.30
CA ASP A 42 -9.01 15.75 0.21
C ASP A 42 -9.87 14.54 0.58
N ALA A 43 -10.63 14.65 1.67
CA ALA A 43 -11.43 13.54 2.22
C ALA A 43 -12.47 12.95 1.23
N GLY A 44 -12.89 13.72 0.22
CA GLY A 44 -13.81 13.27 -0.83
C GLY A 44 -13.13 12.79 -2.11
N ALA A 45 -11.82 12.99 -2.27
CA ALA A 45 -11.15 12.74 -3.53
C ALA A 45 -11.04 11.24 -3.89
N VAL A 46 -11.34 10.34 -2.95
CA VAL A 46 -11.50 8.90 -3.22
C VAL A 46 -12.58 8.60 -4.26
N TRP A 47 -13.63 9.43 -4.36
CA TRP A 47 -14.70 9.25 -5.35
C TRP A 47 -14.24 9.53 -6.79
N GLU A 48 -13.20 10.33 -6.93
CA GLU A 48 -12.62 10.74 -8.21
C GLU A 48 -11.38 9.90 -8.58
N LEU A 49 -10.99 8.94 -7.74
CA LEU A 49 -9.86 8.06 -7.98
C LEU A 49 -10.25 6.99 -9.00
N ASP A 50 -9.62 7.01 -10.17
CA ASP A 50 -9.86 6.00 -11.20
C ASP A 50 -8.96 4.75 -11.03
N ASP A 51 -9.34 3.66 -11.71
CA ASP A 51 -8.63 2.38 -11.63
C ASP A 51 -7.14 2.47 -12.06
N THR A 52 -6.80 3.40 -12.96
CA THR A 52 -5.42 3.60 -13.47
C THR A 52 -4.57 4.29 -12.42
N GLU A 53 -5.06 5.38 -11.85
CA GLU A 53 -4.43 6.11 -10.76
C GLU A 53 -4.27 5.22 -9.53
N ALA A 54 -5.33 4.48 -9.18
CA ALA A 54 -5.30 3.53 -8.08
C ALA A 54 -4.26 2.43 -8.29
N LEU A 55 -4.15 1.88 -9.52
CA LEU A 55 -3.14 0.86 -9.82
C LEU A 55 -1.72 1.43 -9.75
N ALA A 56 -1.50 2.66 -10.24
CA ALA A 56 -0.20 3.32 -10.13
C ALA A 56 0.18 3.54 -8.66
N ALA A 57 -0.75 4.03 -7.84
CA ALA A 57 -0.57 4.20 -6.40
C ALA A 57 -0.30 2.86 -5.69
N ALA A 58 -1.02 1.80 -6.04
CA ALA A 58 -0.83 0.47 -5.46
C ALA A 58 0.60 -0.05 -5.71
N LYS A 59 1.11 0.11 -6.94
CA LYS A 59 2.50 -0.28 -7.28
C LYS A 59 3.53 0.48 -6.47
N VAL A 60 3.31 1.79 -6.22
CA VAL A 60 4.17 2.60 -5.35
C VAL A 60 4.15 2.08 -3.91
N LEU A 61 2.97 1.80 -3.35
CA LEU A 61 2.86 1.27 -1.99
C LEU A 61 3.50 -0.12 -1.82
N ILE A 62 3.35 -1.00 -2.81
CA ILE A 62 3.99 -2.33 -2.82
C ILE A 62 5.51 -2.17 -2.73
N GLU A 63 6.10 -1.30 -3.56
CA GLU A 63 7.55 -1.09 -3.59
C GLU A 63 8.07 -0.52 -2.26
N GLN A 64 7.38 0.50 -1.73
CA GLN A 64 7.73 1.13 -0.46
C GLN A 64 7.71 0.13 0.70
N HIS A 65 6.68 -0.70 0.80
CA HIS A 65 6.52 -1.61 1.93
C HIS A 65 7.28 -2.93 1.78
N ARG A 66 7.63 -3.35 0.56
CA ARG A 66 8.60 -4.45 0.38
C ARG A 66 9.99 -4.03 0.82
N SER A 67 10.41 -2.83 0.46
CA SER A 67 11.71 -2.28 0.88
C SER A 67 11.78 -2.09 2.40
N ALA A 68 10.69 -1.64 3.03
CA ALA A 68 10.59 -1.53 4.48
C ALA A 68 10.60 -2.90 5.19
N ALA A 69 9.83 -3.88 4.71
CA ALA A 69 9.83 -5.23 5.29
C ALA A 69 11.22 -5.89 5.21
N ALA A 70 11.95 -5.69 4.11
CA ALA A 70 13.32 -6.18 3.98
C ALA A 70 14.28 -5.50 4.98
N ALA A 71 14.10 -4.20 5.24
CA ALA A 71 14.90 -3.46 6.21
C ALA A 71 14.58 -3.84 7.67
N GLU A 72 13.30 -4.04 8.00
CA GLU A 72 12.86 -4.47 9.34
C GLU A 72 13.36 -5.89 9.70
N ILE A 73 13.48 -6.78 8.71
CA ILE A 73 14.08 -8.12 8.89
C ILE A 73 15.61 -8.03 9.03
N ALA A 74 16.24 -7.03 8.41
CA ALA A 74 17.69 -6.82 8.45
C ALA A 74 18.16 -6.08 9.72
N GLU A 75 17.28 -5.42 10.47
CA GLU A 75 17.64 -4.85 11.78
C GLU A 75 17.81 -5.96 12.83
N PRO A 76 19.03 -6.20 13.34
CA PRO A 76 19.26 -7.25 14.31
C PRO A 76 18.66 -6.87 15.67
N ALA A 77 18.09 -7.87 16.35
CA ALA A 77 17.57 -7.84 17.73
C ALA A 77 18.58 -7.35 18.82
N ALA A 78 19.76 -6.86 18.44
CA ALA A 78 20.82 -6.42 19.33
C ALA A 78 20.59 -5.03 19.98
N MET A 79 19.61 -4.24 19.52
CA MET A 79 19.37 -2.89 20.09
C MET A 79 18.17 -2.79 21.05
N ARG A 80 17.40 -3.87 21.26
CA ARG A 80 16.21 -3.87 22.14
C ARG A 80 16.49 -4.40 23.56
N GLY A 81 17.74 -4.34 24.01
CA GLY A 81 18.14 -4.72 25.37
C GLY A 81 19.23 -3.79 25.89
N GLY A 82 18.86 -2.79 26.69
CA GLY A 82 19.86 -2.02 27.44
C GLY A 82 19.47 -0.59 27.75
N ARG A 83 18.60 -0.40 28.73
CA ARG A 83 18.79 0.71 29.68
C ARG A 83 18.30 0.30 31.06
N GLY A 84 19.10 -0.56 31.69
CA GLY A 84 19.25 -0.53 33.14
C GLY A 84 20.33 0.49 33.47
N THR A 85 19.93 1.59 34.12
CA THR A 85 20.50 2.24 35.31
C THR A 85 19.66 3.48 35.58
#